data_AF-A0A836TTU2-F1
#
_entry.id   AF-A0A836TTU2-F1
#
_cell.length_a   1.000
_cell.length_b   1.000
_cell.length_c   1.000
_cell.angle_alpha   90.00
_cell.angle_beta   90.00
_cell.angle_gamma   90.00
#
_symmetry.space_group_name_H-M   'P 1'
#
loop_
_entity.id
_entity.type
_entity.pdbx_description
1 polymer ?
#
loop_
_entity_poly.entity_id
_entity_poly.type
_entity_poly.pdbx_seq_one_letter_code
_entity_poly.pdbx_strand_id
1 'polypeptide(L)' 'MSENSMRVIDAHVHTLDNYQPMAPFEDMGRVDRLLHWMDDAGVDKAVMLPVEADFSPENNE' A
#
# COMPACT_ATOMS: atom_id res chain seq x y z
N MET A 1 0.27 32.59 4.08
CA MET A 1 -1.00 31.87 4.22
C MET A 1 -0.62 30.42 4.41
N SER A 2 -0.84 29.82 5.59
CA SER A 2 -0.65 28.38 5.73
C SER A 2 -1.88 27.72 5.12
N GLU A 3 -1.77 27.27 3.87
CA GLU A 3 -2.77 26.36 3.33
C GLU A 3 -2.87 25.17 4.29
N ASN A 4 -4.03 24.98 4.87
CA ASN A 4 -4.40 23.71 5.47
C ASN A 4 -4.54 22.74 4.29
N SER A 5 -3.41 22.30 3.72
CA SER A 5 -3.40 21.27 2.68
C SER A 5 -4.10 20.06 3.28
N MET A 6 -5.15 19.58 2.60
CA MET A 6 -5.89 18.42 3.06
C MET A 6 -4.90 17.26 3.17
N ARG A 7 -4.66 16.78 4.39
CA ARG A 7 -3.79 15.64 4.60
C ARG A 7 -4.55 14.38 4.26
N VAL A 8 -4.07 13.64 3.27
CA VAL A 8 -4.67 12.37 2.87
C VAL A 8 -3.95 11.26 3.62
N ILE A 9 -4.73 10.47 4.35
CA ILE A 9 -4.23 9.30 5.07
C ILE A 9 -4.89 8.07 4.45
N ASP A 10 -4.07 7.17 3.92
CA ASP A 10 -4.52 5.84 3.55
C ASP A 10 -4.68 5.01 4.84
N ALA A 11 -5.92 4.62 5.11
CA ALA A 11 -6.27 3.92 6.35
C ALA A 11 -5.91 2.44 6.32
N HIS A 12 -5.56 1.88 5.15
CA HIS A 12 -5.39 0.44 5.00
C HIS A 12 -4.43 0.11 3.86
N VAL A 13 -3.19 -0.25 4.21
CA VAL A 13 -2.24 -0.81 3.24
C VAL A 13 -1.60 -2.09 3.76
N HIS A 14 -1.21 -2.95 2.83
CA HIS A 14 -0.42 -4.13 3.10
C HIS A 14 0.87 -4.10 2.27
N THR A 15 2.00 -4.32 2.94
CA THR A 15 3.28 -4.61 2.30
C THR A 15 3.89 -5.82 2.99
N LEU A 16 4.67 -6.60 2.28
CA LEU A 16 5.28 -7.81 2.80
C LEU A 16 6.77 -7.76 2.49
N ASP A 17 7.61 -7.88 3.53
CA ASP A 17 9.07 -7.79 3.40
C ASP A 17 9.64 -8.87 2.45
N ASN A 18 8.91 -10.00 2.32
CA ASN A 18 9.35 -11.20 1.60
C ASN A 18 8.29 -11.75 0.61
N TYR A 19 7.43 -10.90 0.03
CA TYR A 19 6.46 -11.40 -0.96
C TYR A 19 7.20 -12.01 -2.15
N GLN A 20 7.02 -13.31 -2.39
CA GLN A 20 7.53 -13.92 -3.60
C GLN A 20 6.74 -13.35 -4.78
N PRO A 21 7.39 -12.91 -5.87
CA PRO A 21 6.69 -12.49 -7.07
C PRO A 21 5.73 -13.59 -7.53
N MET A 22 4.45 -13.27 -7.71
CA MET A 22 3.44 -14.21 -8.20
C MET A 22 2.84 -13.66 -9.47
N ALA A 23 2.98 -14.37 -10.57
CA ALA A 23 2.38 -13.94 -11.83
C ALA A 23 0.84 -13.82 -11.69
N PRO A 24 0.21 -12.77 -12.24
CA PRO A 24 0.79 -11.64 -13.00
C PRO A 24 1.07 -10.38 -12.15
N PHE A 25 1.20 -10.54 -10.84
CA PHE A 25 1.36 -9.48 -9.83
C PHE A 25 2.74 -9.55 -9.16
N GLU A 26 3.79 -9.73 -9.97
CA GLU A 26 5.18 -9.90 -9.53
C GLU A 26 5.71 -8.73 -8.68
N ASP A 27 5.05 -7.58 -8.77
CA ASP A 27 5.38 -6.33 -8.10
C ASP A 27 4.42 -5.97 -6.94
N MET A 28 3.48 -6.84 -6.58
CA MET A 28 2.54 -6.62 -5.48
C MET A 28 3.21 -6.77 -4.11
N GLY A 29 2.82 -5.94 -3.14
CA GLY A 29 3.34 -6.00 -1.77
C GLY A 29 4.71 -5.34 -1.54
N ARG A 30 5.33 -4.78 -2.59
CA ARG A 30 6.61 -4.06 -2.50
C ARG A 30 6.43 -2.65 -1.90
N VAL A 31 7.24 -2.34 -0.89
CA VAL A 31 7.22 -1.02 -0.21
C VAL A 31 7.53 0.13 -1.16
N ASP A 32 8.50 -0.03 -2.07
CA ASP A 32 8.88 1.05 -2.99
C ASP A 32 7.76 1.40 -4.00
N ARG A 33 6.96 0.40 -4.39
CA ARG A 33 5.79 0.62 -5.24
C ARG A 33 4.66 1.31 -4.50
N LEU A 34 4.43 0.95 -3.23
CA LEU A 34 3.49 1.66 -2.37
C LEU A 34 3.87 3.14 -2.28
N LEU A 35 5.14 3.46 -2.01
CA LEU A 35 5.61 4.84 -1.92
C LEU A 35 5.40 5.60 -3.24
N HIS A 36 5.71 4.98 -4.38
CA HIS A 36 5.45 5.58 -5.70
C HIS A 36 3.97 5.92 -5.91
N TRP A 37 3.05 5.04 -5.51
CA TRP A 37 1.62 5.32 -5.63
C TRP A 37 1.11 6.35 -4.62
N MET A 38 1.68 6.39 -3.41
CA MET A 38 1.36 7.43 -2.43
C MET A 38 1.75 8.81 -2.98
N ASP A 39 2.92 8.94 -3.61
CA ASP A 39 3.35 10.19 -4.25
C ASP A 39 2.40 10.59 -5.39
N ASP A 40 2.05 9.66 -6.28
CA ASP A 40 1.14 9.93 -7.41
C ASP A 40 -0.29 10.29 -6.95
N ALA A 41 -0.76 9.71 -5.85
CA ALA A 41 -2.09 9.94 -5.28
C ALA A 41 -2.16 11.12 -4.29
N GLY A 42 -1.02 11.71 -3.91
CA GLY A 42 -0.96 12.76 -2.90
C GLY A 42 -1.29 12.28 -1.48
N VAL A 43 -0.97 11.02 -1.16
CA VAL A 43 -1.16 10.43 0.17
C VAL A 43 0.04 10.78 1.07
N ASP A 44 -0.22 11.46 2.19
CA ASP A 44 0.82 11.88 3.12
C ASP A 44 1.29 10.76 4.07
N LYS A 45 0.36 9.87 4.44
CA LYS A 45 0.59 8.80 5.42
C LYS A 45 -0.25 7.57 5.09
N ALA A 46 0.26 6.40 5.44
CA ALA A 46 -0.47 5.15 5.33
C ALA A 46 -0.41 4.37 6.65
N VAL A 47 -1.50 3.67 6.98
CA VAL A 47 -1.54 2.71 8.09
C VAL A 47 -1.26 1.32 7.53
N MET A 48 -0.06 0.81 7.83
CA MET A 48 0.37 -0.53 7.43
C MET A 48 -0.20 -1.57 8.39
N LEU A 49 -1.04 -2.47 7.86
CA LEU A 49 -1.67 -3.52 8.63
C LEU A 49 -0.98 -4.87 8.37
N PRO A 50 -0.78 -5.69 9.41
CA PRO A 50 -0.26 -7.05 9.22
C PRO A 50 -1.24 -7.85 8.35
N VAL A 51 -0.68 -8.64 7.44
CA VAL A 51 -1.47 -9.58 6.63
C VAL A 51 -1.60 -10.88 7.42
N GLU A 52 -2.82 -11.21 7.85
CA GLU A 52 -3.16 -12.56 8.35
C GLU A 52 -3.75 -13.40 7.21
N ALA A 53 -2.93 -13.77 6.23
CA ALA A 53 -3.33 -14.72 5.19
C ALA A 53 -2.13 -15.48 4.66
N ASP A 54 -2.16 -16.83 4.73
CA ASP A 54 -1.21 -17.67 3.99
C ASP A 54 -1.42 -17.52 2.47
N PHE A 55 -2.65 -17.25 2.04
CA PHE A 55 -3.06 -16.84 0.69
C PHE A 55 -4.56 -16.54 0.76
N SER A 56 -4.99 -15.30 0.55
CA SER A 56 -6.42 -14.96 0.41
C SER A 56 -6.64 -14.31 -0.96
N PRO A 57 -6.98 -15.11 -2.00
CA PRO A 57 -7.15 -14.61 -3.37
C PRO A 57 -8.31 -13.62 -3.54
N GLU A 58 -9.12 -13.38 -2.51
CA GLU A 58 -10.27 -12.47 -2.51
C GLU A 58 -10.04 -11.21 -1.65
N ASN A 59 -8.83 -11.00 -1.10
CA ASN A 59 -8.52 -9.88 -0.20
C ASN A 59 -8.27 -8.55 -0.94
N ASN A 60 -9.13 -8.19 -1.90
CA ASN A 60 -9.26 -6.86 -2.54
C ASN A 60 -10.37 -6.86 -3.62
N GLU A 61 -11.52 -7.52 -3.40
CA GLU A 61 -12.72 -7.19 -4.20
C GLU A 61 -13.23 -5.78 -3.89
#